data_AF-A0A8X6EUP0-F1
#
_entry.id   AF-A0A8X6EUP0-F1
#
_cell.length_a   1.000
_cell.length_b   1.000
_cell.length_c   1.000
_cell.angle_alpha   90.00
_cell.angle_beta   90.00
_cell.angle_gamma   90.00
#
_symmetry.space_group_name_H-M   'P 1'
#
loop_
_entity.id
_entity.type
_entity.pdbx_description
1 polymer ?
#
loop_
_entity_poly.entity_id
_entity_poly.type
_entity_poly.pdbx_seq_one_letter_code
_entity_poly.pdbx_strand_id
1 'polypeptide(L)'
;MLFLLLTFDNFHFISKLSFIRSKSQKNIPKAYKFFQRKQTKDFGGRMFIISGRTMLKKAQQEGYAVPAFNIHNLETLQVVVETAAELRSPLIVAGTPGTFSYAGVGNIVAIAAELAKSWNHPLAVHLDHHEKLADIKMKVAAGVRSVMIDGSHFPFADNIALVKSVVDYCHRYDVSVEAELGRLGGQEDDLIVDGKDALYTHPEQAREFVEKTGIDSLAIAIGTAHGLYTAEPKLDFERLTEIRQRVDVPLVLHGASGLPTRDITRAISLGICKVNVATELKIAFSGALKNYLTQHAEASDPRHYMIPAKAAMKEVVRKVIADCGCEGKL
;
A
#
# COMPACT_ATOMS: atom_id res chain seq x y z
N MET A 1 -62.98 3.85 -25.43
CA MET A 1 -62.60 5.12 -24.76
C MET A 1 -61.09 5.07 -24.58
N LEU A 2 -60.27 5.11 -25.62
CA LEU A 2 -59.99 6.17 -26.62
C LEU A 2 -59.19 7.36 -26.03
N PHE A 3 -57.90 7.40 -26.44
CA PHE A 3 -56.95 8.53 -26.55
C PHE A 3 -56.26 9.09 -25.29
N LEU A 4 -54.97 9.46 -25.29
CA LEU A 4 -53.95 9.66 -26.35
C LEU A 4 -52.53 9.57 -25.72
N LEU A 5 -51.54 9.08 -26.48
CA LEU A 5 -50.11 9.27 -26.24
C LEU A 5 -49.72 10.76 -26.26
N LEU A 6 -48.58 11.13 -25.66
CA LEU A 6 -47.57 11.98 -26.33
C LEU A 6 -46.21 11.87 -25.63
N THR A 7 -45.23 11.44 -26.42
CA THR A 7 -43.77 11.47 -26.24
C THR A 7 -43.23 12.91 -26.38
N PHE A 8 -42.10 13.24 -25.74
CA PHE A 8 -40.86 13.72 -26.39
C PHE A 8 -39.85 14.36 -25.43
N ASP A 9 -38.59 14.16 -25.83
CA ASP A 9 -37.28 14.51 -25.30
C ASP A 9 -36.92 16.00 -25.04
N ASN A 10 -35.79 16.12 -24.34
CA ASN A 10 -34.64 17.02 -24.61
C ASN A 10 -34.48 18.36 -23.88
N PHE A 11 -33.30 18.44 -23.23
CA PHE A 11 -32.33 19.54 -23.27
C PHE A 11 -32.86 20.98 -23.12
N HIS A 12 -32.76 21.55 -21.92
CA HIS A 12 -32.21 22.89 -21.65
C HIS A 12 -32.36 23.24 -20.16
N PHE A 13 -31.31 23.03 -19.37
CA PHE A 13 -31.26 23.59 -18.00
C PHE A 13 -29.90 24.24 -17.72
N ILE A 14 -29.45 25.09 -18.63
CA ILE A 14 -28.41 26.09 -18.38
C ILE A 14 -28.83 27.38 -19.06
N SER A 15 -29.50 28.26 -18.31
CA SER A 15 -29.49 29.73 -18.48
C SER A 15 -30.73 30.35 -17.83
N LYS A 16 -30.71 30.51 -16.51
CA LYS A 16 -31.49 31.54 -15.78
C LYS A 16 -31.06 31.55 -14.31
N LEU A 17 -29.81 31.95 -14.09
CA LEU A 17 -29.30 32.36 -12.78
C LEU A 17 -28.68 33.74 -12.90
N SER A 18 -29.50 34.67 -13.36
CA SER A 18 -29.36 36.09 -13.10
C SER A 18 -30.76 36.59 -12.74
N PHE A 19 -30.84 37.48 -11.75
CA PHE A 19 -32.06 38.01 -11.14
C PHE A 19 -32.71 37.13 -10.05
N ILE A 20 -32.25 37.30 -8.80
CA ILE A 20 -32.99 37.99 -7.73
C ILE A 20 -32.06 38.04 -6.50
N ARG A 21 -31.38 39.18 -6.34
CA ARG A 21 -30.96 39.67 -5.02
C ARG A 21 -32.17 40.40 -4.44
N SER A 22 -32.92 39.80 -3.53
CA SER A 22 -33.43 40.49 -2.32
C SER A 22 -34.23 39.53 -1.42
N LYS A 23 -33.98 39.66 -0.11
CA LYS A 23 -34.92 39.40 1.00
C LYS A 23 -35.57 38.00 1.11
N SER A 24 -34.89 37.09 1.81
CA SER A 24 -35.44 36.40 3.01
C SER A 24 -34.46 35.34 3.54
N GLN A 25 -33.40 35.79 4.21
CA GLN A 25 -32.56 34.93 5.06
C GLN A 25 -33.28 34.64 6.39
N LYS A 26 -34.46 34.03 6.37
CA LYS A 26 -35.10 33.49 7.58
C LYS A 26 -35.78 32.18 7.24
N ASN A 27 -35.39 31.13 7.97
CA ASN A 27 -35.86 29.74 7.89
C ASN A 27 -35.08 28.80 6.94
N ILE A 28 -33.77 28.69 7.16
CA ILE A 28 -33.06 27.42 6.90
C ILE A 28 -33.17 26.58 8.18
N PRO A 29 -33.70 25.34 8.15
CA PRO A 29 -33.84 24.49 9.33
C PRO A 29 -32.50 24.32 10.07
N LYS A 30 -32.52 24.37 11.41
CA LYS A 30 -31.30 24.17 12.25
C LYS A 30 -30.56 22.87 11.89
N ALA A 31 -31.26 21.84 11.40
CA ALA A 31 -30.68 20.59 10.91
C ALA A 31 -29.75 20.77 9.70
N TYR A 32 -30.03 21.72 8.80
CA TYR A 32 -29.22 21.95 7.60
C TYR A 32 -27.93 22.72 7.92
N LYS A 33 -27.96 23.62 8.91
CA LYS A 33 -26.75 24.27 9.45
C LYS A 33 -25.92 23.33 10.32
N PHE A 34 -26.52 22.28 10.90
CA PHE A 34 -25.79 21.23 11.61
C PHE A 34 -25.04 20.31 10.64
N PHE A 35 -25.65 20.00 9.48
CA PHE A 35 -25.00 19.20 8.43
C PHE A 35 -23.85 19.93 7.73
N GLN A 36 -23.98 21.23 7.43
CA GLN A 36 -22.88 21.99 6.83
C GLN A 36 -21.74 22.32 7.80
N ARG A 37 -22.01 22.42 9.11
CA ARG A 37 -20.95 22.64 10.12
C ARG A 37 -20.15 21.38 10.48
N LYS A 38 -20.63 20.18 10.15
CA LYS A 38 -19.86 18.93 10.32
C LYS A 38 -18.95 18.59 9.14
N GLN A 39 -19.09 19.24 7.98
CA GLN A 39 -18.14 19.06 6.88
C GLN A 39 -16.84 19.86 7.04
N THR A 40 -16.75 20.73 8.05
CA THR A 40 -15.52 21.43 8.41
C THR A 40 -15.03 20.94 9.77
N LYS A 41 -14.16 19.92 9.75
CA LYS A 41 -13.33 19.31 10.82
C LYS A 41 -13.56 17.81 10.97
N ASP A 42 -13.18 17.06 9.93
CA ASP A 42 -12.75 15.67 10.10
C ASP A 42 -11.33 15.50 9.53
N PHE A 43 -10.43 16.39 9.96
CA PHE A 43 -8.99 16.22 9.76
C PHE A 43 -8.41 15.14 10.68
N GLY A 44 -9.20 14.61 11.62
CA GLY A 44 -8.74 13.63 12.60
C GLY A 44 -8.27 12.32 11.96
N GLY A 45 -8.99 11.79 10.96
CA GLY A 45 -8.58 10.59 10.23
C GLY A 45 -7.35 10.80 9.34
N ARG A 46 -7.20 12.00 8.74
CA ARG A 46 -6.01 12.35 7.93
C ARG A 46 -4.73 12.50 8.73
N MET A 47 -4.83 12.67 10.06
CA MET A 47 -3.67 12.82 10.94
C MET A 47 -2.94 11.48 11.17
N PHE A 48 -3.62 10.34 10.99
CA PHE A 48 -3.06 9.01 11.26
C PHE A 48 -2.52 8.29 10.01
N ILE A 49 -2.92 8.71 8.79
CA ILE A 49 -2.25 8.25 7.56
C ILE A 49 -1.06 9.16 7.28
N ILE A 50 0.14 8.62 7.48
CA ILE A 50 1.40 9.35 7.40
C ILE A 50 2.25 8.89 6.22
N SER A 51 3.22 9.72 5.87
CA SER A 51 4.29 9.35 4.92
C SER A 51 5.15 8.21 5.45
N GLY A 52 5.66 7.36 4.56
CA GLY A 52 6.61 6.29 4.91
C GLY A 52 8.00 6.82 5.29
N ARG A 53 8.31 8.09 4.97
CA ARG A 53 9.65 8.66 5.10
C ARG A 53 10.25 8.53 6.51
N THR A 54 9.50 8.95 7.54
CA THR A 54 10.02 8.97 8.92
C THR A 54 10.17 7.56 9.50
N MET A 55 9.20 6.67 9.25
CA MET A 55 9.26 5.29 9.76
C MET A 55 10.42 4.50 9.14
N LEU A 56 10.67 4.65 7.84
CA LEU A 56 11.77 3.94 7.17
C LEU A 56 13.14 4.48 7.58
N LYS A 57 13.28 5.80 7.81
CA LYS A 57 14.50 6.37 8.37
C LYS A 57 14.77 5.89 9.80
N LYS A 58 13.73 5.81 10.64
CA LYS A 58 13.84 5.25 12.00
C LYS A 58 14.27 3.78 11.95
N ALA A 59 13.67 3.00 11.06
CA ALA A 59 14.03 1.60 10.83
C ALA A 59 15.50 1.42 10.44
N GLN A 60 15.98 2.25 9.51
CA GLN A 60 17.39 2.29 9.10
C GLN A 60 18.34 2.63 10.26
N GLN A 61 17.99 3.63 11.08
CA GLN A 61 18.81 4.09 12.20
C GLN A 61 18.88 3.08 13.35
N GLU A 62 17.78 2.38 13.61
CA GLU A 62 17.65 1.45 14.73
C GLU A 62 17.88 -0.02 14.34
N GLY A 63 18.13 -0.32 13.07
CA GLY A 63 18.47 -1.66 12.60
C GLY A 63 17.30 -2.65 12.59
N TYR A 64 16.11 -2.20 12.17
CA TYR A 64 14.93 -3.05 11.95
C TYR A 64 14.30 -2.76 10.57
N ALA A 65 13.28 -3.52 10.19
CA ALA A 65 12.46 -3.20 9.01
C ALA A 65 10.98 -2.97 9.35
N VAL A 66 10.31 -2.14 8.56
CA VAL A 66 8.86 -1.95 8.63
C VAL A 66 8.20 -2.96 7.70
N PRO A 67 7.29 -3.83 8.18
CA PRO A 67 6.58 -4.72 7.31
C PRO A 67 5.55 -3.96 6.46
N ALA A 68 5.51 -4.30 5.17
CA ALA A 68 4.52 -3.82 4.22
C ALA A 68 3.63 -4.99 3.80
N PHE A 69 2.40 -5.00 4.30
CA PHE A 69 1.46 -6.09 4.04
C PHE A 69 0.46 -5.70 2.96
N ASN A 70 0.34 -6.52 1.91
CA ASN A 70 -0.69 -6.33 0.90
C ASN A 70 -2.06 -6.71 1.48
N ILE A 71 -3.03 -5.82 1.32
CA ILE A 71 -4.42 -6.02 1.75
C ILE A 71 -5.34 -6.13 0.54
N HIS A 72 -6.57 -6.60 0.76
CA HIS A 72 -7.56 -6.79 -0.32
C HIS A 72 -8.97 -6.35 0.08
N ASN A 73 -9.29 -6.29 1.37
CA ASN A 73 -10.64 -6.01 1.89
C ASN A 73 -10.60 -5.54 3.36
N LEU A 74 -11.77 -5.36 3.97
CA LEU A 74 -11.90 -4.94 5.37
C LEU A 74 -11.21 -5.93 6.33
N GLU A 75 -11.43 -7.23 6.16
CA GLU A 75 -10.93 -8.24 7.08
C GLU A 75 -9.40 -8.31 7.10
N THR A 76 -8.76 -8.23 5.93
CA THR A 76 -7.29 -8.21 5.81
C THR A 76 -6.71 -6.91 6.39
N LEU A 77 -7.33 -5.76 6.13
CA LEU A 77 -7.00 -4.46 6.75
C LEU A 77 -7.10 -4.51 8.28
N GLN A 78 -8.18 -5.08 8.81
CA GLN A 78 -8.35 -5.27 10.25
C GLN A 78 -7.21 -6.12 10.83
N VAL A 79 -6.93 -7.28 10.25
CA VAL A 79 -5.88 -8.17 10.76
C VAL A 79 -4.53 -7.46 10.84
N VAL A 80 -4.10 -6.77 9.78
CA VAL A 80 -2.77 -6.13 9.78
C VAL A 80 -2.68 -4.96 10.75
N VAL A 81 -3.71 -4.10 10.81
CA VAL A 81 -3.70 -2.92 11.69
C VAL A 81 -3.86 -3.31 13.15
N GLU A 82 -4.82 -4.17 13.49
CA GLU A 82 -5.06 -4.63 14.86
C GLU A 82 -3.81 -5.33 15.42
N THR A 83 -3.20 -6.22 14.64
CA THR A 83 -2.01 -6.96 15.08
C THR A 83 -0.79 -6.05 15.25
N ALA A 84 -0.54 -5.12 14.32
CA ALA A 84 0.56 -4.17 14.46
C ALA A 84 0.36 -3.23 15.65
N ALA A 85 -0.88 -2.81 15.92
CA ALA A 85 -1.21 -1.99 17.08
C ALA A 85 -1.01 -2.73 18.41
N GLU A 86 -1.48 -3.98 18.52
CA GLU A 86 -1.24 -4.85 19.68
C GLU A 86 0.26 -5.02 19.98
N LEU A 87 1.07 -5.19 18.93
CA LEU A 87 2.53 -5.36 19.02
C LEU A 87 3.31 -4.04 19.05
N ARG A 88 2.61 -2.90 19.00
CA ARG A 88 3.21 -1.55 18.93
C ARG A 88 4.32 -1.48 17.86
N SER A 89 4.05 -2.01 16.68
CA SER A 89 4.99 -2.11 15.55
C SER A 89 4.61 -1.12 14.45
N PRO A 90 5.56 -0.39 13.83
CA PRO A 90 5.24 0.48 12.70
C PRO A 90 4.69 -0.35 11.52
N LEU A 91 3.75 0.22 10.77
CA LEU A 91 3.01 -0.51 9.73
C LEU A 91 2.91 0.25 8.41
N ILE A 92 3.16 -0.48 7.32
CA ILE A 92 2.77 -0.09 5.96
C ILE A 92 1.65 -1.02 5.48
N VAL A 93 0.53 -0.44 5.09
CA VAL A 93 -0.57 -1.14 4.42
C VAL A 93 -0.44 -0.92 2.91
N ALA A 94 -0.13 -1.98 2.18
CA ALA A 94 0.16 -1.93 0.74
C ALA A 94 -1.02 -2.43 -0.10
N GLY A 95 -1.09 -1.98 -1.35
CA GLY A 95 -2.04 -2.49 -2.34
C GLY A 95 -1.56 -2.27 -3.76
N THR A 96 -1.72 -3.29 -4.60
CA THR A 96 -1.42 -3.23 -6.04
C THR A 96 -2.51 -2.46 -6.79
N PRO A 97 -2.32 -2.12 -8.09
CA PRO A 97 -3.39 -1.55 -8.90
C PRO A 97 -4.68 -2.40 -8.88
N GLY A 98 -4.54 -3.73 -8.87
CA GLY A 98 -5.64 -4.69 -8.74
C GLY A 98 -6.41 -4.55 -7.44
N THR A 99 -5.71 -4.48 -6.30
CA THR A 99 -6.31 -4.22 -4.98
C THR A 99 -7.14 -2.94 -4.96
N PHE A 100 -6.57 -1.84 -5.46
CA PHE A 100 -7.26 -0.54 -5.47
C PHE A 100 -8.46 -0.50 -6.43
N SER A 101 -8.39 -1.26 -7.54
CA SER A 101 -9.51 -1.45 -8.46
C SER A 101 -10.64 -2.27 -7.81
N TYR A 102 -10.29 -3.37 -7.15
CA TYR A 102 -11.24 -4.27 -6.50
C TYR A 102 -11.96 -3.63 -5.30
N ALA A 103 -11.21 -3.12 -4.33
CA ALA A 103 -11.78 -2.61 -3.08
C ALA A 103 -12.24 -1.15 -3.19
N GLY A 104 -11.71 -0.40 -4.15
CA GLY A 104 -11.96 1.02 -4.33
C GLY A 104 -11.06 1.90 -3.45
N VAL A 105 -10.42 2.90 -4.07
CA VAL A 105 -9.46 3.82 -3.42
C VAL A 105 -10.05 4.50 -2.19
N GLY A 106 -11.24 5.08 -2.31
CA GLY A 106 -11.90 5.77 -1.20
C GLY A 106 -12.21 4.86 -0.03
N ASN A 107 -12.56 3.60 -0.29
CA ASN A 107 -12.87 2.62 0.76
C ASN A 107 -11.61 2.21 1.52
N ILE A 108 -10.52 1.88 0.81
CA ILE A 108 -9.24 1.54 1.44
C ILE A 108 -8.77 2.69 2.34
N VAL A 109 -8.75 3.92 1.82
CA VAL A 109 -8.29 5.09 2.59
C VAL A 109 -9.20 5.34 3.80
N ALA A 110 -10.52 5.24 3.65
CA ALA A 110 -11.46 5.47 4.74
C ALA A 110 -11.34 4.40 5.84
N ILE A 111 -11.26 3.12 5.47
CA ILE A 111 -11.10 2.01 6.42
C ILE A 111 -9.75 2.12 7.14
N ALA A 112 -8.67 2.35 6.41
CA ALA A 112 -7.34 2.50 6.99
C ALA A 112 -7.28 3.69 7.97
N ALA A 113 -7.87 4.84 7.61
CA ALA A 113 -7.92 6.01 8.48
C ALA A 113 -8.71 5.75 9.77
N GLU A 114 -9.86 5.05 9.67
CA GLU A 114 -10.69 4.74 10.84
C GLU A 114 -10.01 3.73 11.76
N LEU A 115 -9.38 2.68 11.21
CA LEU A 115 -8.62 1.70 12.00
C LEU A 115 -7.41 2.35 12.67
N ALA A 116 -6.62 3.12 11.92
CA ALA A 116 -5.46 3.83 12.45
C ALA A 116 -5.82 4.77 13.61
N LYS A 117 -6.94 5.50 13.49
CA LYS A 117 -7.45 6.36 14.54
C LYS A 117 -7.97 5.57 15.74
N SER A 118 -8.79 4.54 15.52
CA SER A 118 -9.40 3.73 16.58
C SER A 118 -8.36 3.02 17.45
N TRP A 119 -7.24 2.62 16.83
CA TRP A 119 -6.13 1.98 17.52
C TRP A 119 -5.03 2.95 17.95
N ASN A 120 -5.21 4.27 17.73
CA ASN A 120 -4.19 5.30 17.96
C ASN A 120 -2.81 4.92 17.37
N HIS A 121 -2.83 4.45 16.13
CA HIS A 121 -1.72 3.80 15.45
C HIS A 121 -1.46 4.45 14.08
N PRO A 122 -0.55 5.44 13.99
CA PRO A 122 -0.19 6.03 12.71
C PRO A 122 0.39 4.97 11.76
N LEU A 123 -0.07 4.95 10.51
CA LEU A 123 0.36 4.00 9.50
C LEU A 123 0.52 4.68 8.14
N ALA A 124 1.22 4.03 7.21
CA ALA A 124 1.25 4.47 5.82
C ALA A 124 0.35 3.59 4.96
N VAL A 125 -0.51 4.22 4.15
CA VAL A 125 -1.13 3.54 3.00
C VAL A 125 -0.18 3.70 1.82
N HIS A 126 0.19 2.59 1.20
CA HIS A 126 1.21 2.50 0.16
C HIS A 126 0.63 1.96 -1.16
N LEU A 127 0.92 2.66 -2.25
CA LEU A 127 0.66 2.15 -3.61
C LEU A 127 1.80 1.21 -3.99
N ASP A 128 1.51 -0.07 -4.18
CA ASP A 128 2.49 -1.09 -4.53
C ASP A 128 2.49 -1.29 -6.06
N HIS A 129 3.66 -1.32 -6.71
CA HIS A 129 3.82 -1.51 -8.15
C HIS A 129 2.86 -0.70 -9.06
N HIS A 130 2.71 0.60 -8.83
CA HIS A 130 1.92 1.44 -9.73
C HIS A 130 2.78 1.95 -10.89
N GLU A 131 2.24 1.98 -12.10
CA GLU A 131 3.02 2.30 -13.31
C GLU A 131 2.67 3.68 -13.93
N LYS A 132 1.54 4.27 -13.54
CA LYS A 132 0.95 5.43 -14.24
C LYS A 132 0.86 6.65 -13.34
N LEU A 133 1.53 7.74 -13.75
CA LEU A 133 1.50 9.02 -13.02
C LEU A 133 0.07 9.53 -12.78
N ALA A 134 -0.84 9.43 -13.76
CA ALA A 134 -2.21 9.90 -13.62
C ALA A 134 -2.99 9.16 -12.51
N ASP A 135 -2.78 7.85 -12.39
CA ASP A 135 -3.39 7.02 -11.36
C ASP A 135 -2.83 7.34 -9.97
N ILE A 136 -1.50 7.50 -9.86
CA ILE A 136 -0.83 7.93 -8.63
C ILE A 136 -1.37 9.30 -8.17
N LYS A 137 -1.49 10.28 -9.08
CA LYS A 137 -2.01 11.62 -8.75
C LYS A 137 -3.41 11.55 -8.13
N MET A 138 -4.29 10.73 -8.70
CA MET A 138 -5.65 10.52 -8.21
C MET A 138 -5.65 9.91 -6.80
N LYS A 139 -4.84 8.89 -6.56
CA LYS A 139 -4.75 8.20 -5.26
C LYS A 139 -4.10 9.06 -4.17
N VAL A 140 -3.10 9.86 -4.51
CA VAL A 140 -2.51 10.86 -3.60
C VAL A 140 -3.56 11.91 -3.19
N ALA A 141 -4.34 12.40 -4.16
CA ALA A 141 -5.42 13.34 -3.88
C ALA A 141 -6.53 12.72 -2.98
N ALA A 142 -6.75 11.41 -3.09
CA ALA A 142 -7.70 10.67 -2.26
C ALA A 142 -7.23 10.49 -0.79
N GLY A 143 -5.93 10.65 -0.50
CA GLY A 143 -5.40 10.59 0.87
C GLY A 143 -4.20 9.67 1.06
N VAL A 144 -3.72 9.00 0.01
CA VAL A 144 -2.52 8.14 0.08
C VAL A 144 -1.26 8.96 0.33
N ARG A 145 -0.36 8.45 1.18
CA ARG A 145 0.87 9.16 1.62
C ARG A 145 2.17 8.41 1.39
N SER A 146 2.12 7.22 0.81
CA SER A 146 3.29 6.50 0.30
C SER A 146 2.98 5.89 -1.05
N VAL A 147 3.89 5.99 -2.01
CA VAL A 147 3.69 5.46 -3.36
C VAL A 147 4.94 4.75 -3.84
N MET A 148 4.77 3.66 -4.56
CA MET A 148 5.80 3.07 -5.40
C MET A 148 5.44 3.31 -6.86
N ILE A 149 6.39 3.86 -7.61
CA ILE A 149 6.34 3.91 -9.07
C ILE A 149 7.27 2.83 -9.62
N ASP A 150 6.70 1.86 -10.31
CA ASP A 150 7.46 0.78 -10.93
C ASP A 150 7.71 1.08 -12.41
N GLY A 151 8.92 1.57 -12.68
CA GLY A 151 9.45 1.77 -14.03
C GLY A 151 10.54 0.75 -14.39
N SER A 152 10.67 -0.35 -13.64
CA SER A 152 11.78 -1.32 -13.75
C SER A 152 11.92 -1.94 -15.14
N HIS A 153 10.81 -2.05 -15.88
CA HIS A 153 10.76 -2.61 -17.22
C HIS A 153 11.23 -1.64 -18.31
N PHE A 154 11.36 -0.35 -18.00
CA PHE A 154 11.88 0.66 -18.94
C PHE A 154 13.41 0.68 -18.96
N PRO A 155 14.02 1.14 -20.07
CA PRO A 155 15.43 1.49 -20.09
C PRO A 155 15.78 2.47 -18.95
N PHE A 156 17.00 2.36 -18.42
CA PHE A 156 17.43 3.09 -17.22
C PHE A 156 17.14 4.60 -17.23
N ALA A 157 17.39 5.27 -18.37
CA ALA A 157 17.14 6.70 -18.50
C ALA A 157 15.64 7.06 -18.48
N ASP A 158 14.80 6.21 -19.07
CA ASP A 158 13.35 6.40 -19.10
C ASP A 158 12.73 6.12 -17.72
N ASN A 159 13.25 5.11 -17.00
CA ASN A 159 12.87 4.85 -15.62
C ASN A 159 13.19 6.07 -14.73
N ILE A 160 14.40 6.64 -14.83
CA ILE A 160 14.76 7.88 -14.10
C ILE A 160 13.78 9.01 -14.41
N ALA A 161 13.45 9.24 -15.68
CA ALA A 161 12.55 10.33 -16.08
C ALA A 161 11.13 10.13 -15.51
N LEU A 162 10.59 8.91 -15.59
CA LEU A 162 9.29 8.55 -15.04
C LEU A 162 9.26 8.75 -13.53
N VAL A 163 10.22 8.16 -12.82
CA VAL A 163 10.28 8.22 -11.35
C VAL A 163 10.44 9.65 -10.87
N LYS A 164 11.33 10.43 -11.49
CA LYS A 164 11.50 11.84 -11.15
C LYS A 164 10.19 12.63 -11.29
N SER A 165 9.40 12.36 -12.34
CA SER A 165 8.10 13.02 -12.53
C SER A 165 7.09 12.72 -11.41
N VAL A 166 7.16 11.51 -10.84
CA VAL A 166 6.34 11.10 -9.69
C VAL A 166 6.85 11.74 -8.41
N VAL A 167 8.16 11.75 -8.18
CA VAL A 167 8.82 12.43 -7.04
C VAL A 167 8.44 13.91 -6.99
N ASP A 168 8.64 14.63 -8.10
CA ASP A 168 8.33 16.06 -8.23
C ASP A 168 6.86 16.36 -7.91
N TYR A 169 5.95 15.44 -8.25
CA TYR A 169 4.54 15.57 -7.88
C TYR A 169 4.30 15.29 -6.40
N CYS A 170 4.75 14.14 -5.91
CA CYS A 170 4.41 13.57 -4.61
C CYS A 170 4.99 14.36 -3.44
N HIS A 171 6.23 14.84 -3.55
CA HIS A 171 6.88 15.60 -2.49
C HIS A 171 6.16 16.91 -2.16
N ARG A 172 5.40 17.49 -3.10
CA ARG A 172 4.57 18.68 -2.85
C ARG A 172 3.39 18.43 -1.90
N TYR A 173 3.06 17.17 -1.64
CA TYR A 173 1.94 16.74 -0.80
C TYR A 173 2.39 15.91 0.41
N ASP A 174 3.68 15.96 0.75
CA ASP A 174 4.29 15.14 1.81
C ASP A 174 4.04 13.63 1.63
N VAL A 175 4.17 13.18 0.37
CA VAL A 175 4.05 11.76 0.01
C VAL A 175 5.45 11.20 -0.25
N SER A 176 5.80 10.09 0.41
CA SER A 176 7.06 9.39 0.14
C SER A 176 6.97 8.57 -1.16
N VAL A 177 8.07 8.52 -1.90
CA VAL A 177 8.18 7.77 -3.15
C VAL A 177 9.23 6.66 -3.03
N GLU A 178 8.78 5.43 -3.23
CA GLU A 178 9.59 4.25 -3.51
C GLU A 178 9.71 4.07 -5.03
N ALA A 179 10.83 3.53 -5.49
CA ALA A 179 10.98 3.07 -6.87
C ALA A 179 11.80 1.78 -6.90
N GLU A 180 11.72 1.06 -8.00
CA GLU A 180 12.45 -0.19 -8.21
C GLU A 180 13.54 -0.02 -9.26
N LEU A 181 14.70 -0.63 -8.98
CA LEU A 181 15.78 -0.80 -9.94
C LEU A 181 16.23 -2.26 -9.96
N GLY A 182 16.39 -2.82 -11.15
CA GLY A 182 16.37 -4.28 -11.34
C GLY A 182 14.94 -4.74 -11.62
N ARG A 183 14.72 -6.05 -11.74
CA ARG A 183 13.40 -6.61 -11.99
C ARG A 183 13.29 -7.98 -11.33
N LEU A 184 12.22 -8.20 -10.57
CA LEU A 184 11.93 -9.47 -9.92
C LEU A 184 11.03 -10.35 -10.81
N GLY A 185 11.32 -11.65 -10.87
CA GLY A 185 10.41 -12.62 -11.49
C GLY A 185 9.26 -13.01 -10.56
N GLY A 186 8.22 -13.66 -11.11
CA GLY A 186 7.13 -14.25 -10.33
C GLY A 186 5.80 -13.48 -10.45
N GLN A 187 4.88 -13.75 -9.52
CA GLN A 187 3.53 -13.18 -9.54
C GLN A 187 3.19 -12.44 -8.23
N GLU A 188 2.81 -11.17 -8.34
CA GLU A 188 2.27 -10.35 -7.25
C GLU A 188 0.86 -9.88 -7.62
N ASP A 189 -0.15 -10.43 -6.95
CA ASP A 189 -1.57 -10.30 -7.34
C ASP A 189 -1.78 -10.57 -8.85
N ASP A 190 -2.19 -9.56 -9.61
CA ASP A 190 -2.44 -9.65 -11.07
C ASP A 190 -1.19 -9.36 -11.92
N LEU A 191 -0.06 -8.99 -11.30
CA LEU A 191 1.20 -8.66 -11.97
C LEU A 191 2.07 -9.90 -12.10
N ILE A 192 2.45 -10.26 -13.33
CA ILE A 192 3.27 -11.44 -13.64
C ILE A 192 4.52 -11.02 -14.41
N VAL A 193 5.68 -11.45 -13.93
CA VAL A 193 6.98 -11.24 -14.59
C VAL A 193 7.65 -12.60 -14.84
N ASP A 194 8.09 -12.84 -16.08
CA ASP A 194 8.85 -14.05 -16.42
C ASP A 194 10.22 -14.03 -15.72
N GLY A 195 10.63 -15.16 -15.14
CA GLY A 195 11.93 -15.29 -14.48
C GLY A 195 13.13 -15.03 -15.39
N LYS A 196 12.98 -15.16 -16.71
CA LYS A 196 14.02 -14.81 -17.70
C LYS A 196 14.29 -13.31 -17.79
N ASP A 197 13.30 -12.51 -17.42
CA ASP A 197 13.40 -11.06 -17.39
C ASP A 197 13.91 -10.54 -16.02
N ALA A 198 14.20 -11.44 -15.07
CA ALA A 198 14.72 -11.06 -13.77
C ALA A 198 16.14 -10.48 -13.92
N LEU A 199 16.34 -9.28 -13.39
CA LEU A 199 17.58 -8.51 -13.52
C LEU A 199 18.00 -8.01 -12.15
N TYR A 200 19.20 -8.37 -11.70
CA TYR A 200 19.71 -7.90 -10.41
C TYR A 200 20.10 -6.43 -10.46
N THR A 201 19.92 -5.73 -9.35
CA THR A 201 20.28 -4.32 -9.23
C THR A 201 21.79 -4.13 -9.30
N HIS A 202 22.28 -3.24 -10.17
CA HIS A 202 23.70 -2.88 -10.21
C HIS A 202 24.02 -1.78 -9.17
N PRO A 203 25.03 -1.95 -8.28
CA PRO A 203 25.32 -1.00 -7.20
C PRO A 203 25.59 0.44 -7.66
N GLU A 204 26.38 0.64 -8.71
CA GLU A 204 26.63 2.00 -9.24
C GLU A 204 25.40 2.64 -9.87
N GLN A 205 24.54 1.83 -10.51
CA GLN A 205 23.30 2.36 -11.08
C GLN A 205 22.33 2.75 -9.96
N ALA A 206 22.31 2.02 -8.84
CA ALA A 206 21.49 2.38 -7.68
C ALA A 206 21.84 3.78 -7.14
N ARG A 207 23.14 4.10 -7.04
CA ARG A 207 23.62 5.43 -6.65
C ARG A 207 23.11 6.51 -7.61
N GLU A 208 23.40 6.35 -8.90
CA GLU A 208 22.99 7.31 -9.92
C GLU A 208 21.46 7.47 -9.97
N PHE A 209 20.71 6.37 -9.82
CA PHE A 209 19.26 6.37 -9.83
C PHE A 209 18.69 7.18 -8.65
N VAL A 210 19.18 6.94 -7.43
CA VAL A 210 18.76 7.70 -6.24
C VAL A 210 19.10 9.19 -6.39
N GLU A 211 20.32 9.52 -6.82
CA GLU A 211 20.76 10.91 -7.03
C GLU A 211 19.91 11.66 -8.06
N LYS A 212 19.57 11.02 -9.19
CA LYS A 212 18.84 11.67 -10.28
C LYS A 212 17.33 11.74 -10.05
N THR A 213 16.77 10.82 -9.27
CA THR A 213 15.32 10.74 -9.05
C THR A 213 14.87 11.46 -7.78
N GLY A 214 15.68 11.45 -6.72
CA GLY A 214 15.29 12.02 -5.42
C GLY A 214 14.27 11.18 -4.64
N ILE A 215 14.17 9.87 -4.92
CA ILE A 215 13.31 8.94 -4.19
C ILE A 215 13.65 8.83 -2.70
N ASP A 216 12.69 8.31 -1.93
CA ASP A 216 12.77 8.17 -0.48
C ASP A 216 13.17 6.78 -0.01
N SER A 217 12.94 5.77 -0.83
CA SER A 217 13.35 4.39 -0.63
C SER A 217 13.57 3.69 -1.97
N LEU A 218 14.42 2.67 -1.99
CA LEU A 218 14.78 1.93 -3.20
C LEU A 218 14.50 0.43 -3.01
N ALA A 219 13.60 -0.12 -3.82
CA ALA A 219 13.43 -1.56 -3.99
C ALA A 219 14.53 -2.11 -4.90
N ILE A 220 15.14 -3.21 -4.45
CA ILE A 220 16.29 -3.83 -5.12
C ILE A 220 16.01 -5.30 -5.42
N ALA A 221 16.52 -5.76 -6.56
CA ALA A 221 16.52 -7.14 -6.99
C ALA A 221 17.86 -7.80 -6.63
N ILE A 222 17.82 -8.69 -5.63
CA ILE A 222 18.99 -9.44 -5.13
C ILE A 222 18.76 -10.95 -5.12
N GLY A 223 17.82 -11.45 -5.93
CA GLY A 223 17.51 -12.89 -6.03
C GLY A 223 16.23 -13.34 -5.33
N THR A 224 15.39 -12.41 -4.90
CA THR A 224 14.00 -12.71 -4.51
C THR A 224 13.09 -12.81 -5.74
N ALA A 225 11.86 -13.30 -5.53
CA ALA A 225 10.80 -13.40 -6.52
C ALA A 225 9.44 -13.21 -5.85
N HIS A 226 8.44 -12.77 -6.60
CA HIS A 226 7.06 -12.71 -6.12
C HIS A 226 6.40 -14.10 -6.15
N GLY A 227 5.49 -14.35 -5.21
CA GLY A 227 4.82 -15.63 -5.07
C GLY A 227 5.57 -16.62 -4.16
N LEU A 228 5.30 -17.91 -4.34
CA LEU A 228 6.01 -18.98 -3.62
C LEU A 228 7.24 -19.45 -4.40
N TYR A 229 8.34 -19.64 -3.68
CA TYR A 229 9.55 -20.21 -4.22
C TYR A 229 9.40 -21.72 -4.47
N THR A 230 9.79 -22.19 -5.65
CA THR A 230 9.85 -23.64 -5.98
C THR A 230 11.13 -24.31 -5.49
N ALA A 231 12.14 -23.53 -5.12
CA ALA A 231 13.41 -23.96 -4.55
C ALA A 231 13.93 -22.85 -3.62
N GLU A 232 14.82 -23.15 -2.68
CA GLU A 232 15.37 -22.15 -1.75
C GLU A 232 16.04 -21.00 -2.53
N PRO A 233 15.56 -19.74 -2.38
CA PRO A 233 16.13 -18.62 -3.10
C PRO A 233 17.52 -18.27 -2.56
N LYS A 234 18.42 -17.94 -3.48
CA LYS A 234 19.78 -17.54 -3.14
C LYS A 234 19.92 -16.03 -3.22
N LEU A 235 19.79 -15.37 -2.06
CA LEU A 235 19.94 -13.93 -1.95
C LEU A 235 21.42 -13.52 -2.10
N ASP A 236 21.67 -12.52 -2.94
CA ASP A 236 22.97 -11.91 -3.19
C ASP A 236 23.26 -10.84 -2.12
N PHE A 237 23.68 -11.30 -0.95
CA PHE A 237 24.00 -10.43 0.19
C PHE A 237 25.25 -9.56 -0.03
N GLU A 238 26.19 -10.00 -0.87
CA GLU A 238 27.36 -9.21 -1.24
C GLU A 238 26.93 -7.98 -2.03
N ARG A 239 26.06 -8.16 -3.04
CA ARG A 239 25.44 -7.06 -3.78
C ARG A 239 24.63 -6.12 -2.90
N LEU A 240 23.83 -6.66 -1.97
CA LEU A 240 23.10 -5.82 -1.00
C LEU A 240 24.07 -4.93 -0.20
N THR A 241 25.19 -5.49 0.26
CA THR A 241 26.22 -4.75 0.98
C THR A 241 26.82 -3.64 0.10
N GLU A 242 27.15 -3.95 -1.15
CA GLU A 242 27.70 -2.99 -2.10
C GLU A 242 26.72 -1.86 -2.45
N ILE A 243 25.42 -2.17 -2.57
CA ILE A 243 24.36 -1.17 -2.78
C ILE A 243 24.25 -0.27 -1.55
N ARG A 244 24.15 -0.85 -0.35
CA ARG A 244 24.03 -0.11 0.92
C ARG A 244 25.19 0.87 1.14
N GLN A 245 26.39 0.52 0.71
CA GLN A 245 27.58 1.41 0.77
C GLN A 245 27.50 2.63 -0.16
N ARG A 246 26.61 2.61 -1.16
CA ARG A 246 26.53 3.62 -2.22
C ARG A 246 25.27 4.47 -2.18
N VAL A 247 24.22 4.01 -1.50
CA VAL A 247 22.95 4.74 -1.41
C VAL A 247 22.60 5.01 0.04
N ASP A 248 22.11 6.22 0.35
CA ASP A 248 21.74 6.57 1.73
C ASP A 248 20.28 6.31 2.05
N VAL A 249 19.42 6.21 1.03
CA VAL A 249 18.00 5.93 1.24
C VAL A 249 17.75 4.53 1.83
N PRO A 250 16.70 4.36 2.65
CA PRO A 250 16.22 3.05 3.07
C PRO A 250 16.04 2.08 1.90
N LEU A 251 16.56 0.85 2.05
CA LEU A 251 16.42 -0.21 1.06
C LEU A 251 15.19 -1.06 1.33
N VAL A 252 14.58 -1.59 0.27
CA VAL A 252 13.33 -2.34 0.34
C VAL A 252 13.50 -3.73 -0.27
N LEU A 253 13.00 -4.74 0.44
CA LEU A 253 13.01 -6.14 0.01
C LEU A 253 11.61 -6.57 -0.41
N HIS A 254 11.47 -6.86 -1.69
CA HIS A 254 10.26 -7.44 -2.28
C HIS A 254 10.34 -8.96 -2.34
N GLY A 255 9.19 -9.62 -2.50
CA GLY A 255 9.12 -11.07 -2.62
C GLY A 255 9.57 -11.82 -1.35
N ALA A 256 9.30 -11.28 -0.16
CA ALA A 256 9.79 -11.90 1.08
C ALA A 256 8.97 -13.14 1.54
N SER A 257 7.83 -13.39 0.90
CA SER A 257 6.98 -14.55 1.18
C SER A 257 7.72 -15.87 0.96
N GLY A 258 7.83 -16.70 1.99
CA GLY A 258 8.50 -17.98 1.98
C GLY A 258 10.00 -17.91 2.26
N LEU A 259 10.58 -16.72 2.47
CA LEU A 259 11.97 -16.60 2.89
C LEU A 259 12.15 -17.12 4.32
N PRO A 260 13.25 -17.84 4.61
CA PRO A 260 13.53 -18.23 5.97
C PRO A 260 13.88 -17.00 6.81
N THR A 261 13.49 -17.01 8.10
CA THR A 261 13.76 -15.90 9.04
C THR A 261 15.23 -15.48 9.06
N ARG A 262 16.17 -16.42 8.90
CA ARG A 262 17.61 -16.13 8.82
C ARG A 262 17.98 -15.18 7.68
N ASP A 263 17.32 -15.27 6.54
CA ASP A 263 17.64 -14.46 5.36
C ASP A 263 17.01 -13.08 5.45
N ILE A 264 15.78 -13.00 5.98
CA ILE A 264 15.12 -11.73 6.29
C ILE A 264 15.97 -10.94 7.29
N THR A 265 16.29 -11.55 8.44
CA THR A 265 17.11 -10.91 9.49
C THR A 265 18.50 -10.52 8.98
N ARG A 266 19.15 -11.37 8.17
CA ARG A 266 20.42 -11.02 7.53
C ARG A 266 20.28 -9.84 6.59
N ALA A 267 19.25 -9.81 5.74
CA ALA A 267 19.02 -8.69 4.82
C ALA A 267 18.79 -7.37 5.58
N ILE A 268 18.05 -7.41 6.69
CA ILE A 268 17.82 -6.25 7.57
C ILE A 268 19.13 -5.76 8.18
N SER A 269 19.97 -6.68 8.68
CA SER A 269 21.29 -6.32 9.23
C SER A 269 22.22 -5.64 8.20
N LEU A 270 21.95 -5.83 6.90
CA LEU A 270 22.69 -5.25 5.79
C LEU A 270 22.01 -4.01 5.19
N GLY A 271 20.90 -3.53 5.77
CA GLY A 271 20.28 -2.26 5.41
C GLY A 271 18.87 -2.30 4.84
N ILE A 272 18.23 -3.48 4.74
CA ILE A 272 16.81 -3.55 4.40
C ILE A 272 15.98 -2.92 5.53
N CYS A 273 15.12 -1.98 5.17
CA CYS A 273 14.29 -1.19 6.08
C CYS A 273 12.78 -1.39 5.84
N LYS A 274 12.38 -2.04 4.74
CA LYS A 274 11.00 -2.41 4.44
C LYS A 274 10.97 -3.80 3.82
N VAL A 275 10.02 -4.62 4.26
CA VAL A 275 9.84 -6.01 3.78
C VAL A 275 8.41 -6.17 3.28
N ASN A 276 8.24 -6.45 1.99
CA ASN A 276 6.91 -6.66 1.39
C ASN A 276 6.46 -8.12 1.56
N VAL A 277 5.25 -8.32 2.06
CA VAL A 277 4.64 -9.65 2.25
C VAL A 277 3.19 -9.65 1.77
N ALA A 278 2.87 -10.59 0.89
CA ALA A 278 1.54 -10.71 0.29
C ALA A 278 1.07 -12.16 0.19
N THR A 279 1.89 -13.04 -0.39
CA THR A 279 1.49 -14.40 -0.75
C THR A 279 1.18 -15.27 0.48
N GLU A 280 2.01 -15.23 1.52
CA GLU A 280 1.77 -16.01 2.75
C GLU A 280 0.48 -15.60 3.49
N LEU A 281 0.09 -14.32 3.42
CA LEU A 281 -1.17 -13.85 4.01
C LEU A 281 -2.37 -14.50 3.31
N LYS A 282 -2.37 -14.47 1.97
CA LYS A 282 -3.42 -15.06 1.12
C LYS A 282 -3.53 -16.57 1.35
N ILE A 283 -2.39 -17.26 1.47
CA ILE A 283 -2.35 -18.71 1.72
C ILE A 283 -2.93 -19.05 3.09
N ALA A 284 -2.48 -18.38 4.15
CA ALA A 284 -2.98 -18.63 5.51
C ALA A 284 -4.49 -18.34 5.62
N PHE A 285 -4.92 -17.19 5.10
CA PHE A 285 -6.33 -16.79 5.11
C PHE A 285 -7.20 -17.78 4.34
N SER A 286 -6.86 -18.07 3.08
CA SER A 286 -7.66 -18.95 2.23
C SER A 286 -7.62 -20.41 2.68
N GLY A 287 -6.49 -20.88 3.22
CA GLY A 287 -6.35 -22.23 3.77
C GLY A 287 -7.28 -22.47 4.96
N ALA A 288 -7.29 -21.56 5.94
CA ALA A 288 -8.17 -21.65 7.09
C ALA A 288 -9.66 -21.52 6.71
N LEU A 289 -9.98 -20.64 5.76
CA LEU A 289 -11.35 -20.50 5.23
C LEU A 289 -11.81 -21.81 4.55
N LYS A 290 -10.98 -22.39 3.67
CA LYS A 290 -11.27 -23.66 2.98
C LYS A 290 -11.47 -24.80 3.97
N ASN A 291 -10.62 -24.90 4.97
CA ASN A 291 -10.72 -25.92 6.02
C ASN A 291 -12.04 -25.79 6.78
N TYR A 292 -12.42 -24.56 7.17
CA TYR A 292 -13.68 -24.33 7.86
C TYR A 292 -14.89 -24.76 7.03
N LEU A 293 -14.96 -24.34 5.76
CA LEU A 293 -16.09 -24.70 4.88
C LEU A 293 -16.15 -26.21 4.58
N THR A 294 -15.00 -26.89 4.51
CA THR A 294 -14.95 -28.35 4.33
C THR A 294 -15.50 -29.07 5.56
N GLN A 295 -15.23 -28.57 6.77
CA GLN A 295 -15.70 -29.15 8.03
C GLN A 295 -17.14 -28.76 8.37
N HIS A 296 -17.64 -27.67 7.80
CA HIS A 296 -18.96 -27.11 8.06
C HIS A 296 -19.69 -26.80 6.75
N ALA A 297 -20.07 -27.83 6.00
CA ALA A 297 -20.68 -27.68 4.66
C ALA A 297 -21.97 -26.83 4.63
N GLU A 298 -22.71 -26.78 5.73
CA GLU A 298 -23.94 -25.98 5.88
C GLU A 298 -23.68 -24.53 6.34
N ALA A 299 -22.41 -24.15 6.56
CA ALA A 299 -22.08 -22.80 7.02
C ALA A 299 -22.37 -21.75 5.93
N SER A 300 -23.17 -20.75 6.30
CA SER A 300 -23.55 -19.64 5.42
C SER A 300 -23.30 -18.26 6.02
N ASP A 301 -23.05 -18.16 7.33
CA ASP A 301 -22.72 -16.90 7.98
C ASP A 301 -21.24 -16.55 7.73
N PRO A 302 -20.93 -15.42 7.04
CA PRO A 302 -19.57 -15.04 6.72
C PRO A 302 -18.67 -14.84 7.93
N ARG A 303 -19.23 -14.43 9.06
CA ARG A 303 -18.43 -14.17 10.25
C ARG A 303 -17.80 -15.46 10.77
N HIS A 304 -18.51 -16.58 10.68
CA HIS A 304 -18.03 -17.85 11.20
C HIS A 304 -16.81 -18.38 10.45
N TYR A 305 -16.77 -18.27 9.12
CA TYR A 305 -15.61 -18.71 8.34
C TYR A 305 -14.53 -17.62 8.19
N MET A 306 -14.86 -16.34 8.38
CA MET A 306 -13.87 -15.26 8.40
C MET A 306 -13.07 -15.20 9.72
N ILE A 307 -13.67 -15.54 10.87
CA ILE A 307 -12.95 -15.57 12.17
C ILE A 307 -11.68 -16.45 12.13
N PRO A 308 -11.75 -17.75 11.75
CA PRO A 308 -10.56 -18.58 11.69
C PRO A 308 -9.60 -18.15 10.58
N ALA A 309 -10.11 -17.61 9.47
CA ALA A 309 -9.27 -17.06 8.39
C ALA A 309 -8.44 -15.85 8.85
N LYS A 310 -9.08 -14.90 9.57
CA LYS A 310 -8.41 -13.77 10.20
C LYS A 310 -7.38 -14.22 11.24
N ALA A 311 -7.70 -15.23 12.05
CA ALA A 311 -6.79 -15.76 13.05
C ALA A 311 -5.53 -16.39 12.42
N ALA A 312 -5.68 -17.16 11.33
CA ALA A 312 -4.55 -17.74 10.62
C ALA A 312 -3.65 -16.67 9.99
N MET A 313 -4.23 -15.64 9.38
CA MET A 313 -3.47 -14.52 8.82
C MET A 313 -2.77 -13.70 9.92
N LYS A 314 -3.40 -13.53 11.10
CA LYS A 314 -2.81 -12.84 12.25
C LYS A 314 -1.50 -13.49 12.68
N GLU A 315 -1.42 -14.82 12.71
CA GLU A 315 -0.17 -15.52 13.05
C GLU A 315 0.96 -15.24 12.04
N VAL A 316 0.65 -15.14 10.74
CA VAL A 316 1.63 -14.73 9.73
C VAL A 316 2.10 -13.30 9.98
N VAL A 317 1.18 -12.37 10.25
CA VAL A 317 1.52 -10.96 10.56
C VAL A 317 2.41 -10.88 11.80
N ARG A 318 2.09 -11.60 12.88
CA ARG A 318 2.93 -11.67 14.10
C ARG A 318 4.34 -12.18 13.80
N LYS A 319 4.44 -13.26 13.03
CA LYS A 319 5.73 -13.84 12.63
C LYS A 319 6.56 -12.83 11.85
N VAL A 320 5.98 -12.17 10.84
CA VAL A 320 6.69 -11.20 10.01
C VAL A 320 7.13 -9.98 10.82
N ILE A 321 6.30 -9.47 11.75
CA ILE A 321 6.69 -8.38 12.66
C ILE A 321 7.91 -8.78 13.51
N ALA A 322 7.92 -10.01 14.02
CA ALA A 322 9.05 -10.56 14.78
C ALA A 322 10.31 -10.71 13.91
N ASP A 323 10.19 -11.27 12.71
CA ASP A 323 11.30 -11.40 11.75
C ASP A 323 11.88 -10.04 11.35
N CYS A 324 11.03 -9.02 11.27
CA CYS A 324 11.41 -7.65 10.96
C CYS A 324 12.07 -6.91 12.15
N GLY A 325 12.03 -7.48 13.37
CA GLY A 325 12.63 -6.88 14.56
C GLY A 325 11.95 -5.58 15.02
N CYS A 326 10.66 -5.41 14.70
CA CYS A 326 9.96 -4.13 14.81
C CYS A 326 8.87 -4.08 15.89
N GLU A 327 8.77 -5.10 16.75
CA GLU A 327 7.88 -5.07 17.92
C GLU A 327 8.30 -3.97 18.90
N GLY A 328 7.33 -3.20 19.41
CA GLY A 328 7.60 -2.08 20.31
C GLY A 328 8.26 -0.86 19.66
N LYS A 329 8.40 -0.83 18.33
CA LYS A 329 9.10 0.24 17.58
C LYS A 329 8.21 1.35 17.04
N LEU A 330 6.91 1.38 17.36
CA LEU A 330 6.01 2.49 17.02
C LEU A 330 6.55 3.82 17.58
#